data_AF-A0A2V3HM12-F1
#
_entry.id   AF-A0A2V3HM12-F1
#
_cell.length_a   1.000
_cell.length_b   1.000
_cell.length_c   1.000
_cell.angle_alpha   90.00
_cell.angle_beta   90.00
_cell.angle_gamma   90.00
#
_symmetry.space_group_name_H-M   'P 1'
#
loop_
_entity.id
_entity.type
_entity.pdbx_description
1 polymer ?
#
loop_
_entity_poly.entity_id
_entity_poly.type
_entity_poly.pdbx_seq_one_letter_code
_entity_poly.pdbx_strand_id
1 'polypeptide(L)'
;LRGISINLEALRNCIGSADVDYQRNFIKKSEFYELVANTWKPGQSTPIHDHVGSDCAFPHRLRRLHGDHPFARRAGSGRTD
;
A
#
# COMPACT_ATOMS: atom_id res chain seq x y z
N LEU A 1 -7.15 -1.96 -10.51
CA LEU A 1 -6.04 -2.48 -11.35
C LEU A 1 -6.02 -4.01 -11.29
N ARG A 2 -6.43 -4.71 -12.36
CA ARG A 2 -6.36 -6.18 -12.47
C ARG A 2 -5.46 -6.52 -13.67
N GLY A 3 -4.73 -7.64 -13.58
CA GLY A 3 -3.93 -8.15 -14.71
C GLY A 3 -2.59 -7.44 -14.97
N ILE A 4 -2.11 -6.60 -14.06
CA ILE A 4 -0.80 -5.95 -14.21
C ILE A 4 0.31 -6.91 -13.81
N SER A 5 1.27 -7.11 -14.72
CA SER A 5 2.55 -7.75 -14.39
C SER A 5 3.43 -6.75 -13.66
N ILE A 6 3.89 -7.10 -12.47
CA ILE A 6 4.76 -6.26 -11.64
C ILE A 6 6.20 -6.72 -11.84
N ASN A 7 7.09 -5.80 -12.22
CA ASN A 7 8.53 -6.06 -12.21
C ASN A 7 9.02 -6.08 -10.75
N LEU A 8 9.21 -7.28 -10.21
CA LEU A 8 9.61 -7.48 -8.82
C LEU A 8 11.05 -7.06 -8.54
N GLU A 9 11.94 -7.15 -9.52
CA GLU A 9 13.34 -6.76 -9.35
C GLU A 9 13.47 -5.25 -9.22
N ALA A 10 12.84 -4.50 -10.14
CA ALA A 10 12.79 -3.05 -10.06
C ALA A 10 12.12 -2.59 -8.75
N LEU A 11 11.05 -3.26 -8.32
CA LEU A 11 10.37 -2.94 -7.07
C LEU A 11 11.27 -3.13 -5.85
N ARG A 12 12.09 -4.20 -5.81
CA ARG A 12 13.03 -4.47 -4.70
C ARG A 12 14.02 -3.32 -4.48
N ASN A 13 14.45 -2.67 -5.55
CA ASN A 13 15.39 -1.55 -5.47
C ASN A 13 14.76 -0.26 -4.94
N CYS A 14 13.42 -0.20 -4.87
CA CYS A 14 12.68 0.96 -4.40
C CYS A 14 12.09 0.77 -3.00
N ILE A 15 12.21 -0.41 -2.39
CA ILE A 15 11.58 -0.73 -1.10
C ILE A 15 12.61 -0.91 0.01
N GLY A 16 12.39 -0.25 1.14
CA GLY A 16 13.01 -0.54 2.42
C GLY A 16 11.95 -0.82 3.48
N SER A 17 12.38 -1.13 4.70
CA SER A 17 11.52 -1.32 5.87
C SER A 17 12.17 -0.74 7.11
N ALA A 18 11.37 -0.15 8.01
CA ALA A 18 11.82 0.32 9.31
C ALA A 18 11.38 -0.62 10.45
N ASP A 19 12.07 -0.55 11.60
CA ASP A 19 11.77 -1.40 12.76
C ASP A 19 10.59 -0.90 13.59
N VAL A 20 10.41 0.42 13.68
CA VAL A 20 9.40 1.03 14.56
C VAL A 20 8.07 1.16 13.82
N ASP A 21 8.05 1.92 12.73
CA ASP A 21 6.83 2.17 11.95
C ASP A 21 6.87 1.51 10.58
N TYR A 22 5.69 1.41 9.95
CA TYR A 22 5.62 1.04 8.54
C TYR A 22 6.36 2.07 7.69
N GLN A 23 6.98 1.61 6.60
CA GLN A 23 7.70 2.49 5.69
C GLN A 23 6.89 2.73 4.42
N ARG A 24 6.73 4.00 4.06
CA ARG A 24 6.10 4.46 2.82
C ARG A 24 7.18 4.79 1.81
N ASN A 25 7.39 3.87 0.87
CA ASN A 25 8.41 4.02 -0.17
C ASN A 25 7.83 4.70 -1.40
N PHE A 26 8.38 5.85 -1.79
CA PHE A 26 7.98 6.54 -3.01
C PHE A 26 8.56 5.83 -4.25
N ILE A 27 7.70 5.40 -5.17
CA ILE A 27 8.13 4.78 -6.43
C ILE A 27 8.11 5.81 -7.55
N LYS A 28 7.01 6.57 -7.66
CA LYS A 28 6.86 7.59 -8.71
C LYS A 28 5.88 8.66 -8.28
N LYS A 29 6.14 9.90 -8.68
CA LYS A 29 5.23 11.02 -8.52
C LYS A 29 5.10 11.77 -9.84
N SER A 30 3.89 12.20 -10.16
CA SER A 30 3.60 13.13 -11.24
C SER A 30 2.59 14.17 -10.76
N GLU A 31 2.17 15.07 -11.64
CA GLU A 31 1.07 16.01 -11.39
C GLU A 31 -0.28 15.30 -11.16
N PHE A 32 -0.44 14.07 -11.64
CA PHE A 32 -1.73 13.35 -11.61
C PHE A 32 -1.81 12.26 -10.55
N TYR A 33 -0.68 11.68 -10.14
CA TYR A 33 -0.69 10.58 -9.18
C TYR A 33 0.60 10.46 -8.40
N GLU A 34 0.49 9.80 -7.26
CA GLU A 34 1.61 9.32 -6.47
C GLU A 34 1.52 7.79 -6.32
N LEU A 35 2.55 7.10 -6.78
CA LEU A 35 2.69 5.66 -6.64
C LEU A 35 3.67 5.36 -5.51
N VAL A 36 3.18 4.65 -4.50
CA VAL A 36 3.96 4.25 -3.33
C VAL A 36 3.87 2.75 -3.07
N ALA A 37 4.94 2.19 -2.52
CA ALA A 37 4.96 0.86 -1.91
C ALA A 37 5.09 1.00 -0.39
N ASN A 38 4.02 0.67 0.32
CA ASN A 38 4.04 0.59 1.77
C ASN A 38 4.53 -0.80 2.19
N THR A 39 5.44 -0.83 3.15
CA THR A 39 6.00 -2.05 3.72
C THR A 39 5.73 -2.08 5.22
N TRP A 40 5.17 -3.19 5.69
CA TRP A 40 4.89 -3.43 7.10
C TRP A 40 5.66 -4.68 7.55
N LYS A 41 6.46 -4.55 8.60
CA LYS A 41 6.93 -5.69 9.37
C LYS A 41 5.78 -6.27 10.20
N PRO A 42 5.86 -7.54 10.64
CA PRO A 42 4.86 -8.13 11.53
C PRO A 42 4.59 -7.23 12.75
N GLY A 43 3.32 -6.98 13.05
CA GLY A 43 2.89 -6.14 14.17
C GLY A 43 2.75 -4.64 13.85
N GLN A 44 3.26 -4.17 12.71
CA GLN A 44 3.08 -2.77 12.28
C GLN A 44 1.71 -2.56 11.61
N SER A 45 1.17 -1.35 11.78
CA SER A 45 -0.10 -0.93 11.18
C SER A 45 -0.03 0.53 10.71
N THR A 46 -0.98 0.94 9.89
CA THR A 46 -1.18 2.37 9.60
C THR A 46 -2.10 3.00 10.65
N PRO A 47 -1.81 4.24 11.12
CA PRO A 47 -2.79 5.03 11.85
C PRO A 47 -4.07 5.26 11.03
N ILE A 48 -5.18 5.57 11.70
CA ILE A 48 -6.39 6.02 11.02
C ILE A 48 -6.10 7.39 10.38
N HIS A 49 -6.28 7.49 9.07
CA HIS A 49 -6.04 8.72 8.28
C HIS A 49 -7.00 8.76 7.09
N ASP A 50 -7.20 9.96 6.55
CA ASP A 50 -7.89 10.19 5.29
C ASP A 50 -6.90 10.41 4.13
N HIS A 51 -7.42 10.49 2.91
CA HIS A 51 -6.64 10.74 1.68
C HIS A 51 -7.05 12.08 1.06
N VAL A 52 -7.12 13.13 1.89
CA VAL A 52 -7.61 14.49 1.61
C VAL A 52 -7.73 14.84 0.12
N GLY A 53 -8.97 14.90 -0.38
CA GLY A 53 -9.29 15.35 -1.74
C GLY A 53 -8.74 14.49 -2.88
N SER A 54 -8.15 13.32 -2.57
CA SER A 54 -7.51 12.42 -3.53
C SER A 54 -8.16 11.04 -3.50
N ASP A 55 -8.37 10.46 -4.68
CA ASP A 55 -8.79 9.06 -4.78
C ASP A 55 -7.62 8.12 -4.42
N CYS A 56 -7.90 7.12 -3.59
CA CYS A 56 -6.93 6.09 -3.22
C CYS A 56 -7.35 4.71 -3.70
N ALA A 57 -6.41 3.97 -4.29
CA ALA A 57 -6.64 2.62 -4.77
C ALA A 57 -5.54 1.67 -4.32
N PHE A 58 -5.96 0.56 -3.70
CA PHE A 58 -5.08 -0.58 -3.42
C PHE A 58 -5.37 -1.69 -4.44
N PRO A 59 -4.36 -2.22 -5.15
CA PRO A 59 -4.58 -3.36 -6.04
C PRO A 59 -5.02 -4.59 -5.22
N HIS A 60 -6.08 -5.26 -5.67
CA HIS A 60 -6.72 -6.37 -4.94
C HIS A 60 -5.79 -7.59 -4.72
N ARG A 61 -4.66 -7.66 -5.42
CA ARG A 61 -3.55 -8.59 -5.13
C ARG A 61 -2.39 -7.82 -4.49
N LEU A 62 -2.47 -7.59 -3.18
CA LEU A 62 -1.25 -7.39 -2.41
C LEU A 62 -0.60 -8.77 -2.27
N ARG A 63 0.45 -9.05 -3.06
CA ARG A 63 1.29 -10.22 -2.76
C ARG A 63 2.08 -9.85 -1.51
N ARG A 64 1.76 -10.51 -0.39
CA ARG A 64 2.62 -10.55 0.80
C ARG A 64 3.95 -11.13 0.32
N LEU A 65 4.99 -10.30 0.28
CA LEU A 65 6.29 -10.76 -0.19
C LEU A 65 6.92 -11.75 0.81
N HIS A 66 6.51 -11.69 2.10
CA HIS A 66 6.90 -12.64 3.15
C HIS A 66 5.83 -12.82 4.26
N GLY A 67 5.54 -14.08 4.64
CA GLY A 67 4.86 -14.53 5.87
C GLY A 67 3.33 -14.64 5.80
N ASP A 68 2.75 -15.63 6.49
CA ASP A 68 1.32 -15.95 6.50
C ASP A 68 0.60 -15.35 7.73
N HIS A 69 -0.23 -14.32 7.52
CA HIS A 69 -1.25 -13.94 8.50
C HIS A 69 -2.45 -13.31 7.79
N PRO A 70 -3.70 -13.74 8.06
CA PRO A 70 -4.88 -13.21 7.41
C PRO A 70 -5.12 -11.74 7.78
N PHE A 71 -5.43 -10.90 6.79
CA PHE A 71 -5.92 -9.54 6.97
C PHE A 71 -7.44 -9.57 7.15
N ALA A 72 -7.95 -8.98 8.23
CA ALA A 72 -9.38 -8.81 8.45
C ALA A 72 -9.97 -7.87 7.38
N ARG A 73 -11.00 -8.33 6.66
CA ARG A 73 -11.79 -7.46 5.78
C ARG A 73 -12.71 -6.60 6.64
N ARG A 74 -12.69 -5.27 6.44
CA ARG A 74 -13.91 -4.47 6.55
C ARG A 74 -13.96 -3.48 5.39
N ALA A 75 -14.79 -3.82 4.40
CA ALA A 75 -15.34 -2.86 3.46
C ALA A 75 -16.52 -2.16 4.17
N GLY A 76 -16.59 -0.85 4.07
CA GLY A 76 -17.70 -0.05 4.58
C GLY A 76 -17.73 1.28 3.85
N SER A 77 -18.46 1.31 2.74
CA SER A 77 -18.85 2.52 2.04
C SER A 77 -19.86 3.29 2.90
N GLY A 78 -19.56 4.55 3.20
CA GLY A 78 -20.52 5.51 3.72
C GLY A 78 -20.36 6.83 2.98
N ARG A 79 -21.08 6.97 1.85
CA ARG A 79 -21.51 8.29 1.38
C ARG A 79 -22.75 8.65 2.19
N THR A 80 -22.76 9.83 2.77
CA THR A 80 -23.99 10.55 3.12
C THR A 80 -23.88 11.90 2.44
N ASP A 81 -24.82 12.12 1.54
CA ASP A 81 -25.29 13.33 0.84
C ASP A 81 -24.58 14.67 1.11
#